data_AF-K2ASN1-F1
#
_entry.id   AF-K2ASN1-F1
#
_cell.length_a   1.000
_cell.length_b   1.000
_cell.length_c   1.000
_cell.angle_alpha   90.00
_cell.angle_beta   90.00
_cell.angle_gamma   90.00
#
_symmetry.space_group_name_H-M   'P 1'
#
loop_
_entity.id
_entity.type
_entity.pdbx_description
1 polymer ?
#
loop_
_entity_poly.entity_id
_entity_poly.type
_entity_poly.pdbx_seq_one_letter_code
_entity_poly.pdbx_strand_id
1 'polypeptide(L)' 'MDIFGRASGSSPIHILVGDEIGVSLLQPVSWVFADINIGGRRGSLGIIGSSRQEYDRNIPFVRYVANLVNQIAQEW' A
#
# COMPACT_ATOMS: atom_id res chain seq x y z
N MET A 1 -15.75 7.18 -0.10
CA MET A 1 -15.16 6.31 -1.13
C MET A 1 -13.98 5.62 -0.48
N ASP A 2 -14.14 4.37 -0.06
CA ASP A 2 -13.14 3.66 0.76
C ASP A 2 -12.24 2.81 -0.16
N ILE A 3 -11.16 3.42 -0.65
CA ILE A 3 -10.24 2.80 -1.61
C ILE A 3 -9.39 1.72 -0.91
N PHE A 4 -9.06 1.92 0.36
CA PHE A 4 -8.26 1.00 1.16
C PHE A 4 -9.05 -0.22 1.64
N GLY A 5 -10.36 -0.07 1.90
CA GLY A 5 -11.24 -1.18 2.27
C GLY A 5 -11.41 -2.26 1.18
N ARG A 6 -11.06 -1.97 -0.08
CA ARG A 6 -11.10 -2.94 -1.19
C ARG A 6 -9.96 -3.94 -1.16
N ALA A 7 -8.88 -3.63 -0.44
CA ALA A 7 -7.75 -4.51 -0.25
C ALA A 7 -7.97 -5.40 0.99
N SER A 8 -9.03 -6.20 1.01
CA SER A 8 -9.30 -7.08 2.16
C SER A 8 -8.46 -8.36 2.08
N GLY A 9 -7.54 -8.55 3.02
CA GLY A 9 -6.81 -9.81 3.21
C GLY A 9 -5.75 -9.73 4.29
N SER A 10 -5.34 -10.86 4.87
CA SER A 10 -4.25 -10.94 5.86
C SER A 10 -2.85 -10.77 5.25
N SER A 11 -2.76 -10.37 3.98
CA SER A 11 -1.50 -10.14 3.30
C SER A 11 -0.95 -8.78 3.75
N PRO A 12 0.32 -8.69 4.19
CA PRO A 12 0.93 -7.43 4.61
C PRO A 12 1.20 -6.46 3.44
N ILE A 13 0.92 -6.87 2.20
CA ILE A 13 1.00 -6.01 1.01
C ILE A 13 -0.29 -6.14 0.23
N HIS A 14 -0.77 -4.98 -0.22
CA HIS A 14 -1.94 -4.76 -1.03
C HIS A 14 -1.55 -4.08 -2.33
N ILE A 15 -2.22 -4.48 -3.42
CA ILE A 15 -2.02 -3.92 -4.74
C ILE A 15 -3.40 -3.52 -5.28
N LEU A 16 -3.52 -2.30 -5.78
CA LEU A 16 -4.69 -1.83 -6.51
C LEU A 16 -4.24 -1.38 -7.90
N VAL A 17 -4.81 -1.94 -8.95
CA VAL A 17 -4.46 -1.61 -10.34
C VAL A 17 -5.64 -1.01 -11.07
N GLY A 18 -5.46 0.20 -11.60
CA GLY A 18 -6.37 0.84 -12.54
C GLY A 18 -7.83 0.81 -12.11
N ASP A 19 -8.61 -0.08 -12.72
CA ASP A 19 -10.05 -0.22 -12.50
C ASP A 19 -10.44 -0.62 -11.07
N GLU A 20 -9.54 -1.27 -10.33
CA GLU A 20 -9.75 -1.64 -8.94
C GLU A 20 -9.85 -0.41 -8.02
N ILE A 21 -9.24 0.70 -8.44
CA ILE A 21 -9.30 1.99 -7.74
C ILE A 21 -10.71 2.62 -7.86
N GLY A 22 -11.47 2.24 -8.91
CA GLY A 22 -12.85 2.68 -9.13
C GLY A 22 -13.01 4.16 -9.49
N VAL A 23 -11.93 4.79 -9.98
CA VAL A 23 -11.93 6.15 -10.54
C VAL A 23 -11.36 6.07 -11.94
N SER A 24 -12.15 6.38 -12.97
CA SER A 24 -11.75 6.23 -14.38
C SER A 24 -10.48 7.01 -14.73
N LEU A 25 -10.23 8.16 -14.09
CA LEU A 25 -9.00 8.95 -14.26
C LEU A 25 -7.74 8.22 -13.76
N LEU A 26 -7.90 7.26 -12.85
CA LEU A 26 -6.79 6.52 -12.22
C LEU A 26 -6.54 5.16 -12.89
N GLN A 27 -7.21 4.86 -14.00
CA GLN A 27 -6.90 3.67 -14.82
C GLN A 27 -5.42 3.48 -15.16
N PRO A 28 -4.63 4.52 -15.53
CA PRO A 28 -3.23 4.34 -15.87
C PRO A 28 -2.32 4.21 -14.63
N VAL A 29 -2.88 4.23 -13.43
CA VAL A 29 -2.16 4.24 -12.15
C VAL A 29 -2.32 2.90 -11.44
N SER A 30 -1.33 2.52 -10.65
CA SER A 30 -1.47 1.46 -9.66
C SER A 30 -0.88 1.88 -8.33
N TRP A 31 -1.30 1.21 -7.27
CA TRP A 31 -0.89 1.45 -5.91
C TRP A 31 -0.39 0.16 -5.29
N VAL A 32 0.84 0.16 -4.78
CA VAL A 32 1.38 -0.91 -3.93
C VAL A 32 1.53 -0.34 -2.53
N PHE A 33 0.81 -0.86 -1.54
CA PHE A 33 0.83 -0.34 -0.18
C PHE A 33 0.76 -1.44 0.88
N ALA A 34 1.13 -1.08 2.10
CA ALA A 34 1.05 -1.90 3.30
C ALA A 34 0.40 -1.08 4.42
N ASP A 35 -0.24 -1.77 5.36
CA ASP A 35 -0.75 -1.14 6.56
C ASP A 35 0.37 -0.86 7.57
N ILE A 36 0.30 0.31 8.18
CA ILE A 36 1.18 0.75 9.26
C ILE A 36 0.36 1.14 10.48
N ASN A 37 0.94 0.96 11.66
CA ASN A 37 0.36 1.38 12.93
C ASN A 37 1.41 2.16 13.73
N ILE A 38 1.18 3.46 13.89
CA ILE A 38 2.09 4.37 14.59
C ILE A 38 1.35 4.96 15.78
N GLY A 39 1.80 4.67 17.01
CA GLY A 39 1.22 5.23 18.23
C GLY A 39 -0.29 4.97 18.36
N GLY A 40 -0.76 3.78 17.96
CA GLY A 40 -2.17 3.39 17.97
C GLY A 40 -3.01 3.93 16.80
N ARG A 41 -2.41 4.70 15.87
CA ARG A 41 -3.07 5.17 14.65
C ARG A 41 -2.74 4.26 13.48
N ARG A 42 -3.78 3.71 12.85
CA ARG A 42 -3.65 2.95 11.60
C ARG A 42 -3.55 3.90 10.40
N GLY A 43 -2.70 3.55 9.45
CA GLY A 43 -2.58 4.20 8.16
C GLY A 43 -2.03 3.24 7.13
N SER A 44 -1.81 3.71 5.91
CA SER A 44 -1.22 2.92 4.83
C SER A 44 -0.02 3.64 4.23
N LEU A 45 1.03 2.89 3.92
CA LEU A 45 2.27 3.38 3.32
C LEU A 45 2.53 2.62 2.02
N GLY A 46 2.82 3.33 0.95
CA GLY A 46 2.97 2.70 -0.36
C GLY A 46 3.46 3.63 -1.46
N ILE A 47 3.58 3.06 -2.65
CA ILE A 47 3.98 3.73 -3.88
C ILE A 47 2.81 3.79 -4.85
N ILE A 48 2.58 4.99 -5.38
CA ILE A 48 1.68 5.23 -6.50
C ILE A 48 2.54 5.31 -7.77
N GLY A 49 2.27 4.46 -8.76
CA GLY A 49 3.03 4.35 -10.00
C GLY A 49 2.15 4.13 -11.21
N SER A 50 2.74 3.87 -12.37
CA SER A 50 1.97 3.46 -13.55
C SER A 50 1.30 2.09 -13.31
N SER A 51 0.26 1.77 -14.07
CA SER A 51 -0.41 0.46 -14.01
C SER A 51 0.54 -0.73 -14.27
N ARG A 52 1.68 -0.48 -14.91
CA ARG A 52 2.75 -1.44 -15.19
C ARG A 52 4.07 -1.05 -14.52
N GLN A 53 4.02 -0.62 -13.26
CA GLN A 53 5.21 -0.34 -12.48
C GLN A 53 6.06 -1.61 -12.23
N GLU A 54 7.29 -1.44 -11.78
CA GLU A 54 8.20 -2.54 -11.45
C GLU A 54 7.76 -3.24 -10.14
N TYR A 55 6.71 -4.07 -10.20
CA TYR A 55 6.14 -4.74 -9.03
C TYR A 55 7.16 -5.60 -8.27
N ASP A 56 8.05 -6.29 -8.99
CA ASP A 56 9.11 -7.13 -8.42
C ASP A 56 10.06 -6.34 -7.51
N ARG A 57 10.24 -5.04 -7.79
CA ARG A 57 11.05 -4.14 -6.98
C ARG A 57 10.23 -3.41 -5.92
N ASN A 58 9.04 -2.93 -6.30
CA ASN A 58 8.24 -2.06 -5.43
C ASN A 58 7.58 -2.82 -4.28
N ILE A 59 7.14 -4.06 -4.50
CA ILE A 59 6.55 -4.92 -3.45
C ILE A 59 7.51 -5.18 -2.29
N PRO A 60 8.75 -5.71 -2.50
CA PRO A 60 9.66 -5.95 -1.39
C PRO A 60 10.12 -4.65 -0.74
N PHE A 61 10.25 -3.56 -1.51
CA PHE A 61 10.61 -2.25 -0.97
C PHE A 61 9.56 -1.70 -0.01
N VAL A 62 8.29 -1.64 -0.43
CA VAL A 62 7.17 -1.17 0.41
C VAL A 62 7.04 -2.03 1.66
N ARG A 63 7.16 -3.35 1.52
CA ARG A 63 7.16 -4.29 2.65
C ARG A 63 8.24 -3.99 3.67
N TYR A 64 9.48 -3.80 3.20
CA TYR A 64 10.61 -3.50 4.06
C TYR A 64 10.40 -2.19 4.83
N VAL A 65 10.02 -1.12 4.14
CA VAL A 65 9.81 0.20 4.75
C VAL A 65 8.65 0.18 5.73
N ALA A 66 7.52 -0.46 5.39
CA ALA A 66 6.38 -0.55 6.30
C ALA A 66 6.72 -1.35 7.56
N ASN A 67 7.46 -2.46 7.43
CA ASN A 67 7.93 -3.22 8.58
C ASN A 67 8.87 -2.39 9.46
N LEU A 68 9.81 -1.66 8.86
CA LEU A 68 10.73 -0.80 9.60
C LEU A 68 9.99 0.31 10.36
N VAL A 69 9.03 0.96 9.71
CA VAL A 69 8.20 1.99 10.34
C VAL A 69 7.41 1.41 11.51
N ASN A 70 6.81 0.23 11.35
CA ASN A 70 6.08 -0.44 12.41
C ASN A 70 6.99 -0.84 13.59
N GLN A 71 8.22 -1.28 13.33
CA GLN A 71 9.19 -1.60 14.38
C GLN A 71 9.59 -0.35 15.16
N ILE A 72 9.96 0.73 14.48
CA ILE A 72 10.33 2.00 15.13
C ILE A 72 9.15 2.54 15.94
N ALA A 73 7.93 2.43 15.41
CA ALA A 73 6.73 2.90 16.08
C ALA A 73 6.33 2.08 17.32
N GLN A 74 6.81 0.84 17.46
CA GLN A 74 6.63 0.03 18.67
C GLN A 74 7.60 0.40 19.79
N GLU A 75 8.72 1.05 19.46
CA GLU A 75 9.75 1.46 20.42
C GLU A 75 9.46 2.83 21.07
N TRP A 76 8.40 3.52 20.63
CA TRP A 76 7.95 4.84 21.11
C TRP A 76 6.75 4.71 22.04
#